data_AF-A0A1V9Y781-F1
#
_entry.id   AF-A0A1V9Y781-F1
#
_cell.length_a   1.000
_cell.length_b   1.000
_cell.length_c   1.000
_cell.angle_alpha   90.00
_cell.angle_beta   90.00
_cell.angle_gamma   90.00
#
_symmetry.space_group_name_H-M   'P 1'
#
loop_
_entity.id
_entity.type
_entity.pdbx_description
1 polymer ?
#
loop_
_entity_poly.entity_id
_entity_poly.type
_entity_poly.pdbx_seq_one_letter_code
_entity_poly.pdbx_strand_id
1 'polypeptide(L)'
;MLPVNARYKHRSDVDPAVLQCSHGCSADETIEHALHACPKASALWTLHQTAWSCFGVGFSWFCITNIDGFTTNSRGAPHKSALFKLWVMLTGVSLHLLWTQRNHAKHRNRAMPPAHVILDVSFVTWLRSVRRWMRLQDPDDAELTAVQTALAMLLRQTTYRDLHAKYPRCLALDTTFDVH
;
A
#
# COMPACT_ATOMS: atom_id res chain seq x y z
N MET A 1 -8.28 -3.32 14.31
CA MET A 1 -7.53 -4.57 14.10
C MET A 1 -7.34 -5.25 15.45
N LEU A 2 -7.54 -6.56 15.56
CA LEU A 2 -7.17 -7.31 16.77
C LEU A 2 -5.64 -7.26 16.96
N PRO A 3 -5.11 -7.22 18.20
CA PRO A 3 -3.68 -7.24 18.42
C PRO A 3 -3.06 -8.52 17.84
N VAL A 4 -1.96 -8.38 17.10
CA VAL A 4 -1.32 -9.42 16.27
C VAL A 4 -1.01 -10.71 17.04
N ASN A 5 -0.81 -10.59 18.36
CA ASN A 5 -0.42 -11.67 19.27
C ASN A 5 -1.38 -11.95 20.43
N ALA A 6 -2.54 -11.29 20.52
CA ALA A 6 -3.48 -11.51 21.62
C ALA A 6 -3.89 -12.99 21.76
N ARG A 7 -3.91 -13.73 20.64
CA ARG A 7 -4.26 -15.16 20.59
C ARG A 7 -3.15 -16.10 21.04
N TYR A 8 -1.92 -15.64 21.20
CA TYR A 8 -0.76 -16.50 21.51
C TYR A 8 -0.14 -16.24 22.88
N LYS A 9 -0.67 -15.29 23.64
CA LYS A 9 -0.15 -14.96 24.97
C LYS A 9 -0.15 -16.16 25.93
N HIS A 10 -1.08 -17.10 25.75
CA HIS A 10 -1.15 -18.35 26.52
C HIS A 10 -0.12 -19.41 26.11
N ARG A 11 0.59 -19.20 25.00
CA ARG A 11 1.60 -20.13 24.46
C ARG A 11 3.03 -19.66 24.67
N SER A 12 3.25 -18.47 25.23
CA SER A 12 4.60 -17.91 25.45
C SER A 12 5.51 -18.85 26.23
N ASP A 13 4.94 -19.58 27.18
CA ASP A 13 5.68 -20.42 28.11
C ASP A 13 6.07 -21.77 27.49
N VAL A 14 5.42 -22.15 26.38
CA VAL A 14 5.64 -23.41 25.66
C VAL A 14 6.45 -23.19 24.38
N ASP A 15 6.15 -22.10 23.66
CA ASP A 15 6.84 -21.70 22.43
C ASP A 15 6.96 -20.18 22.40
N PRO A 16 8.04 -19.59 22.95
CA PRO A 16 8.24 -18.14 22.94
C PRO A 16 8.44 -17.59 21.50
N ALA A 17 8.86 -18.43 20.54
CA ALA A 17 9.02 -18.01 19.15
C ALA A 17 7.67 -17.69 18.48
N VAL A 18 6.55 -18.15 19.05
CA VAL A 18 5.20 -17.80 18.57
C VAL A 18 4.91 -16.30 18.65
N LEU A 19 5.61 -15.55 19.50
CA LEU A 19 5.47 -14.09 19.63
C LEU A 19 6.39 -13.33 18.68
N GLN A 20 7.39 -13.99 18.11
CA GLN A 20 8.35 -13.39 17.19
C GLN A 20 7.76 -13.21 15.79
N CYS A 21 8.43 -12.34 15.04
CA CYS A 21 8.10 -11.98 13.68
C CYS A 21 8.06 -13.21 12.77
N SER A 22 6.91 -13.42 12.13
CA SER A 22 6.68 -14.52 11.19
C SER A 22 7.56 -14.49 9.94
N HIS A 23 8.25 -13.38 9.69
CA HIS A 23 9.12 -13.20 8.53
C HIS A 23 10.58 -13.57 8.77
N GLY A 24 10.95 -13.98 10.00
CA GLY A 24 12.27 -14.51 10.33
C GLY A 24 13.32 -13.48 10.72
N CYS A 25 12.91 -12.29 11.18
CA CYS A 25 13.83 -11.26 11.70
C CYS A 25 13.99 -11.28 13.23
N SER A 26 13.44 -12.29 13.90
CA SER A 26 13.56 -12.57 15.35
C SER A 26 13.06 -11.48 16.32
N ALA A 27 12.63 -10.32 15.83
CA ALA A 27 12.00 -9.29 16.65
C ALA A 27 10.60 -9.71 17.12
N ASP A 28 10.16 -9.18 18.25
CA ASP A 28 8.80 -9.38 18.75
C ASP A 28 7.78 -8.75 17.78
N GLU A 29 6.74 -9.51 17.47
CA GLU A 29 5.75 -9.13 16.47
C GLU A 29 4.71 -8.18 17.06
N THR A 30 4.92 -6.87 16.91
CA THR A 30 3.89 -5.85 17.12
C THR A 30 3.10 -5.59 15.84
N ILE A 31 2.01 -4.81 15.91
CA ILE A 31 1.27 -4.40 14.71
C ILE A 31 2.10 -3.51 13.79
N GLU A 32 2.84 -2.57 14.39
CA GLU A 32 3.79 -1.72 13.67
C GLU A 32 4.90 -2.57 13.05
N HIS A 33 5.45 -3.53 13.79
CA HIS A 33 6.49 -4.39 13.24
C HIS A 33 5.97 -5.23 12.06
N ALA A 34 4.85 -5.92 12.22
CA ALA A 34 4.27 -6.78 11.21
C ALA A 34 3.89 -6.02 9.92
N LEU A 35 3.45 -4.77 10.04
CA LEU A 35 2.91 -4.00 8.92
C LEU A 35 3.83 -2.89 8.42
N HIS A 36 4.93 -2.58 9.11
CA HIS A 36 5.79 -1.46 8.76
C HIS A 36 7.27 -1.67 9.08
N ALA A 37 7.62 -1.91 10.34
CA ALA A 37 9.02 -1.86 10.77
C ALA A 37 9.83 -3.13 10.45
N CYS A 38 9.18 -4.28 10.17
CA CYS A 38 9.88 -5.48 9.72
C CYS A 38 10.67 -5.18 8.43
N PRO A 39 11.93 -5.61 8.28
CA PRO A 39 12.73 -5.33 7.07
C PRO A 39 12.07 -5.73 5.74
N LYS A 40 11.24 -6.78 5.75
CA LYS A 40 10.52 -7.21 4.55
C LYS A 40 9.29 -6.35 4.26
N ALA A 41 8.62 -5.84 5.29
CA ALA A 41 7.51 -4.90 5.16
C ALA A 41 8.00 -3.49 4.82
N SER A 42 9.05 -3.02 5.49
CA SER A 42 9.64 -1.69 5.28
C SER A 42 10.14 -1.49 3.85
N ALA A 43 10.68 -2.55 3.22
CA ALA A 43 11.08 -2.51 1.82
C ALA A 43 9.95 -2.07 0.87
N LEU A 44 8.71 -2.52 1.12
CA LEU A 44 7.55 -2.08 0.33
C LEU A 44 7.29 -0.58 0.52
N TRP A 45 7.29 -0.12 1.77
CA TRP A 45 7.07 1.29 2.10
C TRP A 45 8.16 2.19 1.54
N THR A 46 9.43 1.77 1.56
CA THR A 46 10.53 2.49 0.92
C THR A 46 10.31 2.65 -0.58
N LEU A 47 9.87 1.60 -1.28
CA LEU A 47 9.60 1.66 -2.71
C LEU A 47 8.47 2.64 -3.05
N HIS A 48 7.38 2.61 -2.27
CA HIS A 48 6.31 3.61 -2.40
C HIS A 48 6.81 5.01 -2.04
N GLN A 49 7.55 5.17 -0.94
CA GLN A 49 8.13 6.44 -0.51
C GLN A 49 9.00 7.08 -1.61
N THR A 50 9.78 6.30 -2.35
CA THR A 50 10.58 6.80 -3.48
C THR A 50 9.69 7.46 -4.54
N ALA A 51 8.60 6.80 -4.97
CA ALA A 51 7.69 7.36 -5.97
C ALA A 51 6.97 8.62 -5.46
N TRP A 52 6.61 8.67 -4.19
CA TRP A 52 5.83 9.79 -3.62
C TRP A 52 6.68 10.94 -3.08
N SER A 53 8.00 10.75 -2.99
CA SER A 53 8.95 11.76 -2.50
C SER A 53 8.87 13.10 -3.23
N CYS A 54 8.48 13.09 -4.51
CA CYS A 54 8.30 14.30 -5.32
C CYS A 54 7.24 15.26 -4.76
N PHE A 55 6.27 14.75 -3.98
CA PHE A 55 5.22 15.51 -3.30
C PHE A 55 5.47 15.68 -1.81
N GLY A 56 6.60 15.19 -1.28
CA GLY A 56 6.91 15.23 0.16
C GLY A 56 5.97 14.39 1.01
N VAL A 57 5.24 13.45 0.41
CA VAL A 57 4.29 12.57 1.12
C VAL A 57 5.06 11.44 1.82
N GLY A 58 4.79 11.25 3.11
CA GLY A 58 5.45 10.26 3.95
C GLY A 58 4.70 8.93 4.08
N PHE A 59 5.46 7.85 4.27
CA PHE A 59 4.97 6.51 4.63
C PHE A 59 5.57 6.02 5.95
N SER A 60 5.86 6.92 6.90
CA SER A 60 6.20 6.50 8.26
C SER A 60 4.97 5.86 8.93
N TRP A 61 5.20 5.05 9.97
CA TRP A 61 4.10 4.49 10.75
C TRP A 61 3.15 5.58 11.27
N PHE A 62 3.72 6.68 11.78
CA PHE A 62 2.95 7.84 12.22
C PHE A 62 2.07 8.43 11.12
N CYS A 63 2.60 8.62 9.90
CA CYS A 63 1.80 9.11 8.77
C CYS A 63 0.64 8.16 8.45
N ILE A 64 0.90 6.84 8.47
CA ILE A 64 -0.10 5.81 8.15
C ILE A 64 -1.22 5.76 9.19
N THR A 65 -0.89 5.88 10.48
CA THR A 65 -1.89 5.81 11.56
C THR A 65 -2.57 7.13 11.88
N ASN A 66 -1.92 8.27 11.58
CA ASN A 66 -2.48 9.61 11.76
C ASN A 66 -2.88 10.20 10.41
N ILE A 67 -4.05 9.77 9.91
CA ILE A 67 -4.58 10.14 8.60
C ILE A 67 -4.79 11.66 8.50
N ASP A 68 -5.20 12.31 9.58
CA ASP A 68 -5.43 13.76 9.63
C ASP A 68 -4.13 14.57 9.48
N GLY A 69 -2.98 13.94 9.76
CA GLY A 69 -1.64 14.51 9.59
C GLY A 69 -1.13 14.54 8.15
N PHE A 70 -1.97 14.23 7.15
CA PHE A 70 -1.54 14.20 5.75
C PHE A 70 -1.09 15.58 5.24
N THR A 71 0.17 15.64 4.80
CA THR A 71 0.82 16.85 4.32
C THR A 71 1.55 16.60 3.00
N THR A 72 1.74 17.67 2.24
CA THR A 72 2.47 17.69 0.98
C THR A 72 3.41 18.88 0.96
N ASN A 73 4.46 18.81 0.14
CA ASN A 73 5.29 19.97 -0.17
C ASN A 73 4.55 20.96 -1.10
N SER A 74 5.23 22.05 -1.49
CA SER A 74 4.69 23.08 -2.39
C SER A 74 4.21 22.53 -3.74
N ARG A 75 4.87 21.48 -4.26
CA ARG A 75 4.48 20.82 -5.52
C ARG A 75 3.17 20.05 -5.38
N GLY A 76 2.93 19.44 -4.23
CA GLY A 76 1.71 18.68 -3.96
C GLY A 76 0.53 19.51 -3.46
N ALA A 77 0.77 20.73 -2.97
CA ALA A 77 -0.26 21.58 -2.40
C ALA A 77 -1.47 21.82 -3.34
N PRO A 78 -1.30 22.07 -4.65
CA PRO A 78 -2.44 22.22 -5.57
C PRO A 78 -3.27 20.94 -5.73
N HIS A 79 -2.69 19.77 -5.46
CA HIS A 79 -3.31 18.46 -5.65
C HIS A 79 -3.55 17.73 -4.31
N LYS A 80 -3.52 18.44 -3.17
CA LYS A 80 -3.50 17.81 -1.84
C LYS A 80 -4.67 16.84 -1.62
N SER A 81 -5.90 17.24 -1.96
CA SER A 81 -7.09 16.37 -1.83
C SER A 81 -6.99 15.10 -2.69
N ALA A 82 -6.54 15.25 -3.94
CA ALA A 82 -6.36 14.15 -4.87
C ALA A 82 -5.25 13.19 -4.40
N LEU A 83 -4.10 13.73 -3.99
CA LEU A 83 -2.98 12.96 -3.46
C LEU A 83 -3.37 12.23 -2.18
N PHE A 84 -4.15 12.86 -1.29
CA PHE A 84 -4.67 12.22 -0.10
C PHE A 84 -5.50 10.98 -0.43
N LYS A 85 -6.45 11.08 -1.37
CA LYS A 85 -7.26 9.91 -1.78
C LYS A 85 -6.42 8.78 -2.36
N LEU A 86 -5.52 9.13 -3.28
CA LEU A 86 -4.59 8.18 -3.89
C LEU A 86 -3.73 7.49 -2.82
N TRP A 87 -3.26 8.24 -1.83
CA TRP A 87 -2.42 7.76 -0.74
C TRP A 87 -3.22 6.84 0.21
N VAL A 88 -4.43 7.22 0.61
CA VAL A 88 -5.30 6.39 1.47
C VAL A 88 -5.59 5.04 0.79
N MET A 89 -5.94 5.06 -0.49
CA MET A 89 -6.17 3.82 -1.25
C MET A 89 -4.92 2.94 -1.31
N LEU A 90 -3.74 3.53 -1.54
CA LEU A 90 -2.47 2.80 -1.59
C LEU A 90 -2.10 2.20 -0.23
N THR A 91 -2.21 3.00 0.83
CA THR A 91 -1.91 2.58 2.20
C THR A 91 -2.85 1.45 2.62
N GLY A 92 -4.15 1.54 2.34
CA GLY A 92 -5.11 0.48 2.62
C GLY A 92 -4.79 -0.83 1.90
N VAL A 93 -4.48 -0.76 0.59
CA VAL A 93 -4.07 -1.94 -0.20
C VAL A 93 -2.78 -2.55 0.35
N SER A 94 -1.79 -1.73 0.67
CA SER A 94 -0.48 -2.17 1.15
C SER A 94 -0.58 -2.81 2.54
N LEU A 95 -1.31 -2.20 3.48
CA LEU A 95 -1.57 -2.78 4.80
C LEU A 95 -2.31 -4.12 4.71
N HIS A 96 -3.32 -4.20 3.85
CA HIS A 96 -4.06 -5.46 3.65
C HIS A 96 -3.16 -6.56 3.05
N LEU A 97 -2.32 -6.21 2.07
CA LEU A 97 -1.37 -7.13 1.48
C LEU A 97 -0.36 -7.63 2.52
N LEU A 98 0.27 -6.73 3.27
CA LEU A 98 1.23 -7.07 4.32
C LEU A 98 0.59 -7.93 5.42
N TRP A 99 -0.63 -7.60 5.85
CA TRP A 99 -1.39 -8.42 6.79
C TRP A 99 -1.64 -9.84 6.26
N THR A 100 -1.98 -9.96 4.97
CA THR A 100 -2.23 -11.25 4.32
C THR A 100 -0.94 -12.07 4.23
N GLN A 101 0.19 -11.46 3.85
CA GLN A 101 1.49 -12.12 3.80
C GLN A 101 1.97 -12.55 5.19
N ARG A 102 1.77 -11.70 6.21
CA ARG A 102 2.02 -12.05 7.61
C ARG A 102 1.23 -13.29 8.01
N ASN A 103 -0.06 -13.35 7.69
CA ASN A 103 -0.89 -14.50 8.04
C ASN A 103 -0.48 -15.78 7.29
N HIS A 104 -0.07 -15.66 6.03
CA HIS A 104 0.50 -16.78 5.28
C HIS A 104 1.79 -17.29 5.91
N ALA A 105 2.69 -16.40 6.33
CA ALA A 105 3.91 -16.79 7.02
C ALA A 105 3.61 -17.45 8.37
N LYS A 106 2.76 -16.82 9.20
CA LYS A 106 2.44 -17.29 10.56
C LYS A 106 1.68 -18.62 10.57
N HIS A 107 0.75 -18.82 9.64
CA HIS A 107 -0.21 -19.93 9.72
C HIS A 107 -0.09 -20.98 8.62
N ARG A 108 0.62 -20.68 7.54
CA ARG A 108 0.72 -21.56 6.37
C ARG A 108 2.15 -21.88 5.99
N ASN A 109 3.12 -21.48 6.83
CA ASN A 109 4.56 -21.65 6.58
C ASN A 109 4.98 -21.16 5.18
N ARG A 110 4.38 -20.05 4.73
CA ARG A 110 4.68 -19.45 3.42
C ARG A 110 5.57 -18.24 3.60
N ALA A 111 6.77 -18.29 3.03
CA ALA A 111 7.67 -17.15 3.05
C ALA A 111 7.06 -15.94 2.35
N MET A 112 7.35 -14.75 2.90
CA MET A 112 6.99 -13.49 2.27
C MET A 112 7.69 -13.39 0.89
N PRO A 113 6.97 -13.04 -0.18
CA PRO A 113 7.57 -12.85 -1.49
C PRO A 113 8.66 -11.77 -1.49
N PRO A 114 9.55 -11.75 -2.49
CA PRO A 114 10.53 -10.68 -2.67
C PRO A 114 9.84 -9.30 -2.80
N ALA A 115 10.53 -8.25 -2.35
CA ALA A 115 9.96 -6.90 -2.29
C ALA A 115 9.40 -6.39 -3.64
N HIS A 116 10.08 -6.69 -4.76
CA HIS A 116 9.59 -6.31 -6.09
C HIS A 116 8.27 -6.99 -6.47
N VAL A 117 8.06 -8.25 -6.05
CA VAL A 117 6.78 -8.95 -6.29
C VAL A 117 5.67 -8.33 -5.47
N ILE A 118 5.95 -7.96 -4.22
CA ILE A 118 4.98 -7.30 -3.35
C ILE A 118 4.63 -5.90 -3.88
N LEU A 119 5.63 -5.17 -4.40
CA LEU A 119 5.43 -3.90 -5.08
C LEU A 119 4.54 -4.04 -6.32
N ASP A 120 4.78 -5.04 -7.17
CA ASP A 120 3.94 -5.32 -8.34
C ASP A 120 2.48 -5.54 -7.93
N VAL A 121 2.26 -6.40 -6.93
CA VAL A 121 0.92 -6.73 -6.43
C VAL A 121 0.25 -5.53 -5.79
N SER A 122 0.95 -4.76 -4.95
CA SER A 122 0.40 -3.57 -4.30
C SER A 122 0.05 -2.50 -5.33
N PHE A 123 0.93 -2.26 -6.31
CA PHE A 123 0.74 -1.30 -7.38
C PHE A 123 -0.47 -1.64 -8.25
N VAL A 124 -0.56 -2.88 -8.76
CA VAL A 124 -1.68 -3.30 -9.60
C VAL A 124 -3.00 -3.26 -8.83
N THR A 125 -2.99 -3.69 -7.56
CA THR A 125 -4.19 -3.66 -6.72
C THR A 125 -4.62 -2.23 -6.42
N TRP A 126 -3.67 -1.34 -6.16
CA TRP A 126 -3.92 0.09 -5.98
C TRP A 126 -4.52 0.72 -7.23
N LEU A 127 -3.94 0.50 -8.42
CA LEU A 127 -4.49 1.03 -9.67
C LEU A 127 -5.89 0.48 -9.97
N ARG A 128 -6.18 -0.78 -9.63
CA ARG A 128 -7.54 -1.33 -9.74
C ARG A 128 -8.53 -0.62 -8.82
N SER A 129 -8.13 -0.32 -7.59
CA SER A 129 -8.94 0.45 -6.64
C SER A 129 -9.20 1.88 -7.14
N VAL A 130 -8.15 2.55 -7.61
CA VAL A 130 -8.24 3.90 -8.20
C VAL A 130 -9.15 3.89 -9.42
N ARG A 131 -8.96 2.94 -10.35
CA ARG A 131 -9.81 2.78 -11.53
C ARG A 131 -11.28 2.57 -11.16
N ARG A 132 -11.55 1.69 -10.19
CA ARG A 132 -12.91 1.44 -9.71
C ARG A 132 -13.52 2.72 -9.14
N TRP A 133 -12.77 3.47 -8.34
CA TRP A 133 -13.23 4.74 -7.79
C TRP A 133 -13.54 5.75 -8.91
N MET A 134 -12.65 5.89 -9.90
CA MET A 134 -12.84 6.78 -11.05
C MET A 134 -14.11 6.45 -11.85
N ARG A 135 -14.41 5.16 -12.08
CA ARG A 135 -15.63 4.72 -12.78
C ARG A 135 -16.93 5.07 -12.06
N LEU A 136 -16.87 5.36 -10.77
CA LEU A 136 -18.04 5.73 -9.96
C LEU A 136 -18.25 7.25 -9.89
N GLN A 137 -17.32 8.05 -10.43
CA GLN A 137 -17.44 9.51 -10.43
C GLN A 137 -18.20 10.00 -11.66
N ASP A 138 -18.76 11.20 -11.55
CA ASP A 138 -19.31 11.93 -12.70
C ASP A 138 -18.15 12.33 -13.66
N PRO A 139 -18.31 12.18 -14.99
CA PRO A 139 -17.31 12.61 -15.96
C PRO A 139 -16.88 14.08 -15.83
N ASP A 140 -17.79 14.97 -15.41
CA ASP A 140 -17.53 16.42 -15.28
C ASP A 140 -17.08 16.82 -13.86
N ASP A 141 -16.74 15.85 -13.00
CA ASP A 141 -16.26 16.10 -11.65
C ASP A 141 -14.82 16.69 -11.65
N ALA A 142 -14.68 17.88 -11.08
CA ALA A 142 -13.38 18.54 -10.88
C ALA A 142 -12.43 17.69 -10.02
N GLU A 143 -12.96 16.91 -9.08
CA GLU A 143 -12.19 16.01 -8.23
C GLU A 143 -11.63 14.81 -9.01
N LEU A 144 -12.42 14.24 -9.92
CA LEU A 144 -11.96 13.19 -10.84
C LEU A 144 -10.78 13.70 -11.68
N THR A 145 -10.91 14.90 -12.24
CA THR A 145 -9.84 15.55 -13.03
C THR A 145 -8.57 15.77 -12.20
N ALA A 146 -8.72 16.22 -10.95
CA ALA A 146 -7.59 16.41 -10.03
C ALA A 146 -6.88 15.08 -9.69
N VAL A 147 -7.64 14.00 -9.46
CA VAL A 147 -7.10 12.66 -9.20
C VAL A 147 -6.38 12.11 -10.42
N GLN A 148 -6.95 12.22 -11.62
CA GLN A 148 -6.30 11.81 -12.86
C GLN A 148 -4.96 12.53 -13.06
N THR A 149 -4.94 13.84 -12.83
CA THR A 149 -3.74 14.67 -12.94
C THR A 149 -2.67 14.24 -11.95
N ALA A 150 -3.02 14.11 -10.67
CA ALA A 150 -2.08 13.68 -9.62
C ALA A 150 -1.55 12.25 -9.88
N LEU A 151 -2.42 11.34 -10.32
CA LEU A 151 -2.05 9.98 -10.68
C LEU A 151 -1.07 9.96 -11.85
N ALA A 152 -1.32 10.73 -12.92
CA ALA A 152 -0.42 10.82 -14.06
C ALA A 152 0.98 11.32 -13.64
N MET A 153 1.06 12.25 -12.69
CA MET A 153 2.34 12.72 -12.14
C MET A 153 3.08 11.63 -11.34
N LEU A 154 2.36 10.80 -10.58
CA LEU A 154 2.94 9.66 -9.86
C LEU A 154 3.42 8.57 -10.83
N LEU A 155 2.67 8.28 -11.90
CA LEU A 155 3.04 7.28 -12.90
C LEU A 155 4.26 7.67 -13.74
N ARG A 156 4.67 8.94 -13.72
CA ARG A 156 5.92 9.40 -14.34
C ARG A 156 7.16 9.17 -13.48
N GLN A 157 6.99 8.86 -12.19
CA GLN A 157 8.11 8.59 -11.28
C GLN A 157 8.73 7.24 -11.64
N THR A 158 10.06 7.14 -11.61
CA THR A 158 10.82 6.00 -12.13
C THR A 158 10.28 4.65 -11.66
N THR A 159 10.07 4.50 -10.35
CA THR A 159 9.54 3.27 -9.73
C THR A 159 8.17 2.85 -10.29
N TYR A 160 7.30 3.81 -10.60
CA TYR A 160 5.95 3.52 -11.09
C TYR A 160 5.85 3.51 -12.61
N ARG A 161 6.70 4.25 -13.30
CA ARG A 161 6.73 4.31 -14.76
C ARG A 161 7.00 2.94 -15.35
N ASP A 162 7.99 2.24 -14.81
CA ASP A 162 8.39 0.93 -15.33
C ASP A 162 7.29 -0.13 -15.04
N LEU A 163 6.63 -0.03 -13.88
CA LEU A 163 5.47 -0.86 -13.55
C LEU A 163 4.25 -0.55 -14.42
N HIS A 164 4.00 0.72 -14.71
CA HIS A 164 2.90 1.15 -15.57
C HIS A 164 3.11 0.64 -17.00
N ALA A 165 4.35 0.70 -17.50
CA ALA A 165 4.71 0.12 -18.79
C ALA A 165 4.53 -1.40 -18.82
N LYS A 166 4.84 -2.10 -17.72
CA LYS A 166 4.62 -3.54 -17.56
C LYS A 166 3.13 -3.91 -17.53
N TYR A 167 2.27 -3.04 -17.02
CA TYR A 167 0.83 -3.28 -16.85
C TYR A 167 -0.05 -2.20 -17.49
N PRO A 168 -0.03 -2.05 -18.83
CA PRO A 168 -0.65 -0.92 -19.53
C PRO A 168 -2.18 -0.85 -19.39
N ARG A 169 -2.84 -1.98 -19.13
CA ARG A 169 -4.30 -2.07 -19.01
C ARG A 169 -4.84 -1.87 -17.59
N CYS A 170 -3.99 -1.59 -16.60
CA CYS A 170 -4.44 -1.44 -15.21
C CYS A 170 -5.40 -0.27 -14.99
N LEU A 171 -5.29 0.77 -15.83
CA LEU A 171 -6.15 1.96 -15.78
C LEU A 171 -7.12 2.07 -16.96
N ALA A 172 -7.06 1.15 -17.93
CA ALA A 172 -8.00 1.13 -19.04
C ALA A 172 -9.44 1.06 -18.49
N LEU A 173 -10.23 2.09 -18.82
CA LEU A 173 -11.60 2.24 -18.35
C LEU A 173 -12.59 1.41 -19.17
N ASP A 174 -12.17 0.90 -20.33
CA ASP A 174 -12.96 0.13 -21.29
C ASP A 174 -13.95 -0.84 -20.64
N THR A 175 -15.20 -0.76 -21.10
CA THR A 175 -16.31 -1.68 -20.85
C THR A 175 -16.14 -2.93 -21.70
N THR A 176 -15.12 -3.75 -21.49
CA THR A 176 -15.03 -5.06 -22.18
C THR A 176 -16.02 -6.10 -21.64
N PHE A 177 -17.09 -5.68 -20.97
CA PHE A 177 -18.19 -6.55 -20.51
C PHE A 177 -19.57 -6.01 -20.87
N ASP A 178 -19.69 -5.20 -21.93
CA ASP A 178 -20.95 -5.16 -22.69
C ASP A 178 -21.00 -6.41 -23.57
N VAL A 179 -21.34 -7.54 -22.96
CA VAL A 179 -21.73 -8.74 -23.70
C VAL A 179 -23.23 -8.61 -23.97
N HIS A 180 -23.57 -8.48 -25.25
CA HIS A 180 -24.91 -8.54 -25.80
C HIS A 180 -25.69 -9.78 -25.38
#